data_AF-F8UVR7-F1
#
_entry.id   AF-F8UVR7-F1
#
_cell.length_a   1.000
_cell.length_b   1.000
_cell.length_c   1.000
_cell.angle_alpha   90.00
_cell.angle_beta   90.00
_cell.angle_gamma   90.00
#
_symmetry.space_group_name_H-M   'P 1'
#
loop_
_entity.id
_entity.type
_entity.pdbx_description
1 polymer ?
#
loop_
_entity_poly.entity_id
_entity_poly.type
_entity_poly.pdbx_seq_one_letter_code
_entity_poly.pdbx_strand_id
1 'polypeptide(L)'
;PCHTMFQFYVAGGKLSCQLYQRSADVFLGVPFNIASYALLTHLVAQVTGLEVGDFVHTLGDAHLYLNHLDQAHTQLAREPRELPELWIDPTITDIAAFDIDHVKLSGYDPHPGIKAPIAV
;
A
#
# COMPACT_ATOMS: atom_id res chain seq x y z
N PRO A 1 17.93 -0.98 1.18
CA PRO A 1 16.44 -1.00 1.30
C PRO A 1 15.82 0.40 1.15
N CYS A 2 14.76 0.57 0.35
CA CYS A 2 13.97 1.82 0.32
C CYS A 2 13.03 1.91 1.53
N HIS A 3 12.43 0.78 1.92
CA HIS A 3 11.68 0.63 3.18
C HIS A 3 12.68 0.24 4.27
N THR A 4 12.94 1.13 5.23
CA THR A 4 14.06 0.91 6.18
C THR A 4 13.59 0.45 7.54
N MET A 5 12.40 0.88 7.98
CA MET A 5 11.79 0.42 9.22
C MET A 5 10.27 0.57 9.16
N PHE A 6 9.56 -0.31 9.86
CA PHE A 6 8.14 -0.17 10.12
C PHE A 6 7.85 -0.57 11.56
N GLN A 7 6.76 -0.05 12.12
CA GLN A 7 6.35 -0.27 13.49
C GLN A 7 4.85 -0.57 13.54
N PHE A 8 4.46 -1.59 14.29
CA PHE A 8 3.06 -1.84 14.61
C PHE A 8 2.66 -1.16 15.92
N TYR A 9 1.39 -0.79 16.02
CA TYR A 9 0.77 -0.21 17.20
C TYR A 9 -0.61 -0.81 17.41
N VAL A 10 -0.98 -1.09 18.66
CA VAL A 10 -2.30 -1.64 19.01
C VAL A 10 -3.00 -0.72 20.00
N ALA A 11 -4.22 -0.29 19.66
CA ALA A 11 -5.10 0.45 20.56
C ALA A 11 -6.56 0.12 20.27
N GLY A 12 -7.37 -0.06 21.32
CA GLY A 12 -8.80 -0.34 21.17
C GLY A 12 -9.13 -1.59 20.35
N GLY A 13 -8.25 -2.61 20.37
CA GLY A 13 -8.41 -3.83 19.57
C GLY A 13 -8.05 -3.69 18.09
N LYS A 14 -7.47 -2.55 17.67
CA LYS A 14 -7.06 -2.29 16.29
C LYS A 14 -5.55 -2.28 16.13
N LEU A 15 -5.06 -2.90 15.06
CA LEU A 15 -3.64 -2.93 14.68
C LEU A 15 -3.37 -1.91 13.56
N SER A 16 -2.52 -0.92 13.87
CA SER A 16 -2.00 0.07 12.92
C SER A 16 -0.55 -0.25 12.55
N CYS A 17 -0.11 0.21 11.39
CA CYS A 17 1.28 0.07 10.92
C CYS A 17 1.82 1.42 10.44
N GLN A 18 2.99 1.82 10.92
CA GLN A 18 3.74 2.94 10.37
C GLN A 18 4.94 2.42 9.57
N LEU A 19 5.10 2.89 8.33
CA LEU A 19 6.30 2.68 7.52
C LEU A 19 7.12 3.96 7.46
N TYR A 20 8.43 3.85 7.70
CA TYR A 20 9.40 4.86 7.26
C TYR A 20 10.13 4.39 6.00
N GLN A 21 9.93 5.14 4.93
CA GLN A 21 10.56 4.94 3.62
C GLN A 21 11.56 6.05 3.36
N ARG A 22 12.86 5.74 3.41
CA ARG A 22 13.94 6.74 3.30
C ARG A 22 13.95 7.49 1.96
N SER A 23 13.43 6.88 0.90
CA SER A 23 13.51 7.37 -0.48
C SER A 23 12.32 6.83 -1.28
N ALA A 24 11.57 7.72 -1.90
CA ALA A 24 10.23 7.46 -2.39
C ALA A 24 9.99 8.15 -3.74
N ASP A 25 10.06 7.36 -4.81
CA ASP A 25 9.52 7.72 -6.11
C ASP A 25 8.00 7.80 -5.99
N VAL A 26 7.47 9.04 -6.00
CA VAL A 26 6.05 9.30 -5.75
C VAL A 26 5.14 8.82 -6.87
N PHE A 27 5.66 8.65 -8.10
CA PHE A 27 4.85 8.27 -9.26
C PHE A 27 4.76 6.76 -9.44
N LEU A 28 5.90 6.06 -9.42
CA LEU A 28 5.94 4.61 -9.63
C LEU A 28 5.97 3.80 -8.33
N GLY A 29 6.78 4.23 -7.36
CA GLY A 29 7.10 3.43 -6.17
C GLY A 29 6.04 3.51 -5.08
N VAL A 30 5.67 4.73 -4.69
CA VAL A 30 4.76 4.99 -3.55
C VAL A 30 3.41 4.28 -3.69
N PRO A 31 2.71 4.29 -4.84
CA PRO A 31 1.42 3.58 -4.96
C PRO A 31 1.53 2.09 -4.66
N PHE A 32 2.59 1.43 -5.13
CA PHE A 32 2.87 0.02 -4.83
C PHE A 32 3.17 -0.18 -3.34
N ASN A 33 3.95 0.72 -2.74
CA ASN A 33 4.37 0.60 -1.34
C ASN A 33 3.21 0.77 -0.36
N ILE A 34 2.28 1.68 -0.65
CA ILE A 34 1.04 1.84 0.13
C ILE A 34 0.25 0.52 0.11
N ALA A 35 0.02 -0.05 -1.07
CA ALA A 35 -0.72 -1.31 -1.19
C ALA A 35 -0.02 -2.48 -0.48
N SER A 36 1.31 -2.60 -0.58
CA SER A 36 2.07 -3.65 0.10
C SER A 36 1.93 -3.61 1.62
N TYR A 37 2.08 -2.42 2.23
CA TYR A 37 2.05 -2.30 3.69
C TYR A 37 0.63 -2.25 4.24
N ALA A 38 -0.34 -1.73 3.48
CA ALA A 38 -1.75 -1.90 3.81
C ALA A 38 -2.10 -3.40 3.85
N LEU A 39 -1.74 -4.18 2.82
CA LEU A 39 -1.97 -5.62 2.81
C LEU A 39 -1.27 -6.31 4.00
N LEU A 40 -0.01 -6.01 4.26
CA LEU A 40 0.70 -6.55 5.43
C LEU A 40 -0.03 -6.23 6.75
N THR A 41 -0.55 -5.02 6.90
CA THR A 41 -1.32 -4.59 8.09
C THR A 41 -2.57 -5.46 8.25
N HIS A 42 -3.30 -5.70 7.17
CA HIS A 42 -4.47 -6.57 7.19
C HIS A 42 -4.12 -8.03 7.52
N LEU A 43 -3.08 -8.59 6.91
CA LEU A 43 -2.65 -9.97 7.16
C LEU A 43 -2.24 -10.17 8.62
N VAL A 44 -1.46 -9.23 9.18
CA VAL A 44 -1.01 -9.28 10.58
C VAL A 44 -2.18 -9.09 11.54
N ALA A 45 -3.11 -8.17 11.25
CA ALA A 45 -4.32 -8.00 12.05
C ALA A 45 -5.14 -9.29 12.13
N GLN A 46 -5.35 -9.98 11.00
CA GLN A 46 -6.09 -11.25 10.96
C GLN A 46 -5.45 -12.33 11.83
N VAL A 47 -4.17 -12.63 11.65
CA VAL A 47 -3.51 -13.72 12.39
C VAL A 47 -3.30 -13.41 13.88
N THR A 48 -3.44 -12.15 14.27
CA THR A 48 -3.41 -11.71 15.67
C THR A 48 -4.81 -11.53 16.28
N GLY A 49 -5.88 -11.75 15.51
CA GLY A 49 -7.26 -11.58 15.96
C GLY A 49 -7.64 -10.13 16.28
N LEU A 50 -6.99 -9.17 15.62
CA LEU A 50 -7.23 -7.73 15.79
C LEU A 50 -8.02 -7.16 14.60
N GLU A 51 -8.73 -6.07 14.84
CA GLU A 51 -9.30 -5.24 13.79
C GLU A 51 -8.20 -4.43 13.08
N VAL A 52 -8.45 -3.98 11.86
CA VAL A 52 -7.50 -3.14 11.11
C VAL A 52 -7.61 -1.69 11.57
N GLY A 53 -6.46 -1.08 11.87
CA GLY A 53 -6.30 0.34 12.18
C GLY A 53 -5.77 1.13 10.99
N ASP A 54 -4.88 2.08 11.28
CA ASP A 54 -4.33 2.99 10.28
C ASP A 54 -3.03 2.47 9.67
N PHE A 55 -2.83 2.73 8.38
CA PHE A 55 -1.51 2.69 7.77
C PHE A 55 -0.94 4.12 7.66
N VAL A 56 0.20 4.36 8.32
CA VAL A 56 0.88 5.66 8.36
C VAL A 56 2.16 5.59 7.53
N HIS A 57 2.20 6.29 6.40
CA HIS A 57 3.37 6.27 5.51
C HIS A 57 4.23 7.53 5.70
N THR A 58 5.39 7.36 6.32
CA THR A 58 6.40 8.42 6.47
C THR A 58 7.42 8.33 5.35
N LEU A 59 7.59 9.42 4.61
CA LEU A 59 8.57 9.54 3.53
C LEU A 59 9.76 10.38 3.99
N GLY A 60 10.97 9.92 3.71
CA GLY A 60 12.20 10.70 3.82
C GLY A 60 12.35 11.60 2.59
N ASP A 61 13.21 11.20 1.65
CA ASP A 61 13.32 11.85 0.34
C ASP A 61 12.13 11.44 -0.55
N ALA A 62 11.11 12.27 -0.61
CA ALA A 62 9.99 12.14 -1.54
C ALA A 62 10.28 12.94 -2.82
N HIS A 63 10.36 12.26 -3.96
CA HIS A 63 10.77 12.86 -5.22
C HIS A 63 9.94 12.38 -6.39
N LEU A 64 9.89 13.23 -7.42
CA LEU A 64 9.34 12.95 -8.74
C LEU A 64 10.46 13.11 -9.76
N TYR A 65 10.66 12.10 -10.61
CA TYR A 65 11.66 12.21 -11.67
C TYR A 65 11.21 13.19 -12.76
N LEU A 66 12.17 13.91 -13.35
CA LEU A 66 11.88 14.90 -14.39
C LEU A 66 11.20 14.30 -15.63
N ASN A 67 11.50 13.04 -15.95
CA ASN A 67 10.88 12.30 -17.05
C ASN A 67 9.47 11.76 -16.72
N HIS A 68 8.93 12.09 -15.54
CA HIS A 68 7.57 11.70 -15.09
C HIS A 68 6.62 12.89 -14.93
N LEU A 69 7.04 14.12 -15.22
CA LEU A 69 6.23 15.32 -14.99
C LEU A 69 4.91 15.31 -15.79
N ASP A 70 4.96 14.99 -17.08
CA ASP A 70 3.77 14.95 -17.94
C ASP A 70 2.77 13.87 -17.48
N GLN A 71 3.29 12.72 -17.03
CA GLN A 71 2.50 11.63 -16.49
C GLN A 71 1.84 12.01 -15.16
N ALA A 72 2.57 12.69 -14.27
CA ALA A 72 2.03 13.20 -13.02
C ALA A 72 0.92 14.24 -13.27
N HIS A 73 1.13 15.18 -14.19
CA HIS A 73 0.10 16.15 -14.58
C HIS A 73 -1.15 15.46 -15.16
N THR A 74 -0.97 14.43 -15.99
CA THR A 74 -2.07 13.62 -16.53
C THR A 74 -2.85 12.92 -15.42
N GLN A 75 -2.17 12.41 -14.39
CA GLN A 75 -2.82 11.77 -13.25
C GLN A 75 -3.58 12.76 -12.37
N LEU A 76 -3.01 13.95 -12.12
CA LEU A 76 -3.62 15.00 -11.30
C LEU A 76 -4.89 15.60 -11.92
N ALA A 77 -5.10 15.44 -13.22
CA ALA A 77 -6.33 15.86 -13.89
C ALA A 77 -7.50 14.85 -13.73
N ARG A 78 -7.28 13.72 -13.06
CA ARG A 78 -8.31 12.68 -12.85
C ARG A 78 -8.89 12.79 -11.45
N GLU A 79 -10.21 12.69 -11.36
CA GLU A 79 -10.88 12.53 -10.07
C GLU A 79 -10.64 11.13 -9.49
N PRO A 80 -10.28 11.01 -8.21
CA PRO A 80 -10.24 9.72 -7.51
C PRO A 80 -11.61 9.02 -7.60
N ARG A 81 -11.57 7.69 -7.76
CA ARG A 81 -12.76 6.83 -7.69
C ARG A 81 -12.83 6.18 -6.32
N GLU A 82 -13.96 5.54 -6.05
CA GLU A 82 -14.18 4.76 -4.83
C GLU A 82 -13.03 3.76 -4.59
N LEU A 83 -12.67 3.61 -3.31
CA LEU A 83 -11.64 2.66 -2.91
C LEU A 83 -12.16 1.22 -3.09
N PRO A 84 -11.29 0.26 -3.47
CA PRO A 84 -11.68 -1.14 -3.54
C PRO A 84 -11.86 -1.74 -2.14
N GLU A 85 -12.52 -2.89 -2.09
CA GLU A 85 -12.64 -3.70 -0.87
C GLU A 85 -11.67 -4.89 -0.94
N LEU A 86 -10.93 -5.10 0.16
CA LEU A 86 -10.01 -6.22 0.34
C LEU A 86 -10.69 -7.34 1.13
N TRP A 87 -10.73 -8.53 0.55
CA TRP A 87 -11.13 -9.76 1.23
C TRP A 87 -9.91 -10.66 1.45
N ILE A 88 -9.79 -11.22 2.65
CA ILE A 88 -8.76 -12.19 3.02
C ILE A 88 -9.46 -13.44 3.56
N ASP A 89 -8.98 -14.62 3.18
CA ASP A 89 -9.55 -15.90 3.65
C ASP A 89 -9.44 -16.01 5.18
N PRO A 90 -10.57 -16.03 5.92
CA PRO A 90 -10.56 -16.03 7.38
C PRO A 90 -10.11 -17.36 7.99
N THR A 91 -9.98 -18.42 7.19
CA THR A 91 -9.51 -19.74 7.66
C THR A 91 -8.00 -19.80 7.86
N ILE A 92 -7.26 -18.83 7.31
CA ILE A 92 -5.81 -18.75 7.44
C ILE A 92 -5.43 -18.02 8.72
N THR A 93 -4.75 -18.72 9.63
CA THR A 93 -4.38 -18.20 10.96
C THR A 93 -2.86 -18.12 11.20
N ASP A 94 -2.05 -18.42 10.18
CA ASP A 94 -0.59 -18.32 10.23
C ASP A 94 -0.11 -17.40 9.11
N ILE A 95 0.75 -16.44 9.44
CA ILE A 95 1.29 -15.46 8.50
C ILE A 95 2.06 -16.12 7.36
N ALA A 96 2.68 -17.28 7.60
CA ALA A 96 3.44 -18.01 6.59
C ALA A 96 2.56 -18.90 5.68
N ALA A 97 1.27 -19.06 6.00
CA ALA A 97 0.35 -19.91 5.26
C ALA A 97 -0.47 -19.16 4.19
N PHE A 98 -0.36 -17.83 4.12
CA PHE A 98 -1.00 -17.06 3.05
C PHE A 98 -0.40 -17.38 1.69
N ASP A 99 -1.27 -17.34 0.67
CA ASP A 99 -0.96 -17.54 -0.73
C ASP A 99 -1.84 -16.58 -1.54
N ILE A 100 -1.58 -16.43 -2.84
CA ILE A 100 -2.25 -15.48 -3.72
C ILE A 100 -3.77 -15.69 -3.77
N ASP A 101 -4.24 -16.95 -3.70
CA ASP A 101 -5.66 -17.29 -3.77
C ASP A 101 -6.44 -16.90 -2.51
N HIS A 102 -5.74 -16.63 -1.41
CA HIS A 102 -6.34 -16.22 -0.12
C HIS A 102 -6.63 -14.71 -0.06
N VAL A 103 -6.28 -13.94 -1.08
CA VAL A 103 -6.48 -12.49 -1.13
C VAL A 103 -7.28 -12.12 -2.37
N LYS A 104 -8.37 -11.36 -2.19
CA LYS A 104 -9.20 -10.89 -3.30
C LYS A 104 -9.46 -9.40 -3.16
N LEU A 105 -9.40 -8.70 -4.29
CA LEU A 105 -9.74 -7.29 -4.39
C LEU A 105 -11.02 -7.17 -5.21
N SER A 106 -12.04 -6.52 -4.67
CA SER A 106 -13.32 -6.29 -5.34
C SER A 106 -13.63 -4.79 -5.45
N GLY A 107 -14.44 -4.41 -6.43
CA GLY A 107 -14.77 -3.00 -6.67
C GLY A 107 -13.60 -2.14 -7.18
N TYR A 108 -12.49 -2.75 -7.61
CA TYR A 108 -11.36 -2.00 -8.15
C TYR A 108 -11.65 -1.54 -9.59
N ASP A 109 -12.06 -0.28 -9.74
CA ASP A 109 -12.30 0.39 -11.02
C ASP A 109 -11.28 1.54 -11.24
N PRO A 110 -9.99 1.24 -11.51
CA PRO A 110 -8.99 2.29 -11.71
C PRO A 110 -9.14 2.98 -13.07
N HIS A 111 -8.69 4.22 -13.15
CA HIS A 111 -8.43 4.84 -14.46
C HIS A 111 -7.36 4.06 -15.24
N PRO A 112 -7.32 4.16 -16.59
CA PRO A 112 -6.30 3.50 -17.39
C PRO A 112 -4.87 3.82 -16.92
N GLY A 113 -4.02 2.79 -16.87
CA GLY A 113 -2.63 2.93 -16.43
C GLY A 113 -1.84 3.94 -17.26
N ILE A 114 -0.93 4.67 -16.60
CA ILE A 114 -0.04 5.64 -17.24
C ILE A 114 1.36 5.02 -17.26
N LYS A 115 1.92 4.83 -18.46
CA LYS A 115 3.26 4.26 -18.61
C LYS A 115 4.31 5.34 -18.34
N ALA A 116 5.28 5.05 -17.49
CA ALA A 116 6.46 5.88 -17.29
C ALA A 116 7.73 5.00 -17.25
N PRO A 117 8.84 5.47 -17.84
CA PRO A 117 10.11 4.73 -17.81
C PRO A 117 10.70 4.73 -16.40
N ILE A 118 11.19 3.59 -15.93
CA ILE A 118 11.94 3.52 -14.67
C ILE A 118 13.24 4.33 -14.84
N ALA A 119 13.53 5.21 -13.89
CA ALA A 119 14.83 5.86 -13.82
C ALA A 119 15.86 4.85 -13.30
N VAL A 120 16.94 4.64 -14.07
CA VAL A 120 18.10 3.82 -13.68
C VAL A 120 19.18 4.70 -13.11
#